data_AF-A0A2D6XC42-F1
#
_entry.id   AF-A0A2D6XC42-F1
#
_cell.length_a   1.000
_cell.length_b   1.000
_cell.length_c   1.000
_cell.angle_alpha   90.00
_cell.angle_beta   90.00
_cell.angle_gamma   90.00
#
_symmetry.space_group_name_H-M   'P 1'
#
loop_
_entity.id
_entity.type
_entity.pdbx_description
1 polymer ?
#
loop_
_entity_poly.entity_id
_entity_poly.type
_entity_poly.pdbx_seq_one_letter_code
_entity_poly.pdbx_strand_id
1 'polypeptide(L)' 'MKYMVGVKIYNCFEVDADSEEDAEIQVREMDLYDTFADCDYNITYVDKIKERDIPKEMCQDLLNITPQEYSRNKENE' A
#
# COMPACT_ATOMS: atom_id res chain seq x y z
N MET A 1 -1.16 -23.85 -1.97
CA MET A 1 -1.31 -23.31 -0.60
C MET A 1 -1.10 -21.80 -0.67
N LYS A 2 -1.88 -21.00 0.07
CA LYS A 2 -1.75 -19.54 0.07
C LYS A 2 -1.23 -19.06 1.42
N TYR A 3 -0.48 -17.96 1.42
CA TYR A 3 0.10 -17.36 2.62
C TYR A 3 -0.15 -15.86 2.61
N MET A 4 -0.35 -15.28 3.78
CA MET A 4 -0.33 -13.85 4.01
C MET A 4 0.98 -13.50 4.69
N VAL A 5 1.69 -12.50 4.17
CA VAL A 5 2.97 -12.05 4.69
C VAL A 5 2.86 -10.58 5.00
N GLY A 6 3.02 -10.22 6.27
CA GLY A 6 3.10 -8.84 6.70
C GLY A 6 4.52 -8.32 6.59
N VAL A 7 4.67 -7.12 6.05
CA VAL A 7 5.94 -6.39 6.05
C VAL A 7 5.79 -5.06 6.76
N LYS A 8 6.88 -4.56 7.34
CA LYS A 8 6.97 -3.21 7.87
C LYS A 8 8.16 -2.52 7.23
N ILE A 9 7.90 -1.33 6.70
CA ILE A 9 8.86 -0.53 5.94
C ILE A 9 9.23 0.68 6.80
N TYR A 10 10.51 0.97 6.89
CA TYR A 10 11.05 2.12 7.63
C TYR A 10 11.84 2.98 6.66
N ASN A 11 11.21 4.06 6.17
CA ASN A 11 11.85 4.99 5.24
C ASN A 11 12.12 6.34 5.88
N CYS A 12 13.13 6.99 5.35
CA CYS A 12 13.50 8.37 5.63
C CYS A 12 13.82 9.02 4.28
N PHE A 13 13.37 10.25 4.09
CA PHE A 13 13.56 10.99 2.85
C PHE A 13 14.32 12.27 3.15
N GLU A 14 15.30 12.57 2.30
CA GLU A 14 15.93 13.88 2.26
C GLU A 14 15.23 14.69 1.17
N VAL A 15 14.69 15.85 1.56
CA VAL A 15 13.98 16.75 0.65
C VAL A 15 14.48 18.18 0.85
N ASP A 16 14.57 18.93 -0.24
CA ASP A 16 14.84 20.36 -0.19
C ASP A 16 13.50 21.09 -0.01
N ALA A 17 13.33 21.74 1.15
CA ALA A 17 12.09 22.40 1.53
C ALA A 17 12.35 23.74 2.22
N ASP A 18 11.44 24.69 2.06
CA ASP A 18 11.56 26.02 2.64
C ASP A 18 11.14 26.06 4.13
N SER A 19 10.46 25.02 4.61
CA SER A 19 10.04 24.84 6.01
C SER A 19 9.80 23.37 6.36
N GLU A 20 9.66 23.07 7.66
CA GLU A 20 9.30 21.72 8.15
C GLU A 20 7.92 21.28 7.63
N GLU A 21 6.95 22.20 7.59
CA GLU A 21 5.60 21.92 7.07
C GLU A 21 5.63 21.59 5.57
N ASP A 22 6.44 22.32 4.80
CA ASP A 22 6.64 22.06 3.37
C ASP A 22 7.31 20.69 3.14
N ALA A 23 8.33 20.34 3.93
CA ALA A 23 8.97 19.01 3.86
C ALA A 23 7.97 17.87 4.12
N GLU A 24 7.08 18.03 5.12
CA GLU A 24 6.04 17.05 5.39
C GLU A 24 5.05 16.89 4.23
N ILE A 25 4.63 18.01 3.63
CA ILE A 25 3.69 18.00 2.50
C ILE A 25 4.34 17.28 1.32
N GLN A 26 5.59 17.61 0.97
CA GLN A 26 6.31 16.97 -0.12
C GLN A 26 6.37 15.45 0.05
N VAL A 27 6.76 14.96 1.23
CA VAL A 27 6.82 13.50 1.48
C VAL A 27 5.44 12.86 1.50
N ARG A 28 4.41 13.56 1.99
CA ARG A 28 3.01 13.08 2.02
C ARG A 28 2.40 12.97 0.62
N GLU A 29 2.86 13.78 -0.32
CA GLU A 29 2.40 13.81 -1.71
C GLU A 29 3.25 12.95 -2.66
N MET A 30 4.31 12.29 -2.16
CA MET A 30 5.10 11.34 -2.96
C MET A 30 4.26 10.16 -3.45
N ASP A 31 4.57 9.69 -4.65
CA ASP A 31 3.94 8.50 -5.21
C ASP A 31 4.35 7.23 -4.43
N LEU A 32 3.47 6.23 -4.42
CA LEU A 32 3.71 4.97 -3.75
C LEU A 32 5.01 4.31 -4.22
N TYR A 33 5.29 4.31 -5.52
CA TYR A 33 6.52 3.69 -6.04
C TYR A 33 7.77 4.44 -5.57
N ASP A 34 7.71 5.76 -5.51
CA ASP A 34 8.82 6.58 -5.01
C ASP A 34 9.04 6.34 -3.51
N THR A 35 7.96 6.23 -2.74
CA THR A 35 8.07 5.91 -1.31
C THR A 35 8.57 4.49 -1.04
N PHE A 36 8.49 3.57 -2.00
CA PHE A 36 9.00 2.20 -1.88
C PHE A 36 10.35 1.97 -2.56
N ALA A 37 10.88 2.96 -3.28
CA ALA A 37 12.18 2.87 -3.92
C ALA A 37 13.29 2.68 -2.87
N ASP A 38 14.15 1.68 -3.08
CA ASP A 38 15.29 1.34 -2.22
C ASP A 38 14.96 1.18 -0.72
N CYS A 39 13.72 0.80 -0.40
CA CYS A 39 13.29 0.67 0.98
C CYS A 39 13.74 -0.64 1.64
N ASP A 40 14.23 -0.53 2.88
CA ASP A 40 14.46 -1.67 3.74
C ASP A 40 13.15 -2.08 4.43
N TYR A 41 12.84 -3.37 4.38
CA TYR A 41 11.64 -3.93 5.00
C TYR A 41 11.94 -5.13 5.88
N ASN A 42 11.16 -5.24 6.96
CA ASN A 42 11.18 -6.38 7.86
C ASN A 42 9.89 -7.19 7.72
N ILE A 43 10.02 -8.51 7.60
CA ILE A 43 8.86 -9.42 7.69
C ILE A 43 8.41 -9.46 9.15
N THR A 44 7.13 -9.19 9.38
CA THR A 44 6.56 -9.14 10.74
C THR A 44 5.74 -10.38 11.08
N TYR A 45 5.10 -11.01 10.10
CA TYR A 45 4.41 -12.28 10.27
C TYR A 45 4.27 -13.05 8.95
N VAL A 46 4.07 -14.36 9.06
CA VAL A 46 3.79 -15.26 7.93
C VAL A 46 2.70 -16.23 8.35
N ASP A 47 1.51 -16.09 7.76
CA ASP A 47 0.35 -16.92 8.08
C ASP A 47 -0.10 -17.74 6.89
N LYS A 48 -0.35 -19.03 7.11
CA LYS A 48 -0.94 -19.90 6.09
C LYS A 48 -2.43 -19.62 5.99
N ILE A 49 -2.87 -19.12 4.84
CA ILE A 49 -4.29 -18.91 4.56
C ILE A 49 -4.95 -20.27 4.35
N LYS A 50 -5.78 -20.67 5.31
CA LYS A 50 -6.77 -21.74 5.14
C LYS A 50 -7.92 -21.16 4.33
N GLU A 51 -8.48 -21.90 3.39
CA GLU A 51 -9.41 -21.45 2.33
C GLU A 51 -10.71 -20.71 2.78
N ARG A 52 -10.85 -20.32 4.06
CA ARG A 52 -12.02 -19.61 4.60
C ARG A 52 -11.72 -18.40 5.48
N ASP A 53 -10.47 -18.05 5.75
CA ASP A 53 -10.12 -16.92 6.64
C ASP A 53 -9.39 -15.81 5.88
N ILE A 54 -10.09 -15.12 4.97
CA ILE A 54 -9.69 -13.77 4.56
C ILE A 54 -10.48 -12.83 5.49
N PRO A 55 -9.87 -12.20 6.52
CA PRO A 55 -10.55 -11.20 7.30
C PRO A 55 -10.91 -10.05 6.35
N LYS A 56 -12.21 -9.83 6.16
CA LYS A 56 -12.75 -8.76 5.30
C LYS A 56 -12.26 -7.36 5.72
N GLU A 57 -11.76 -7.22 6.94
CA GLU A 57 -11.49 -5.94 7.57
C GLU A 57 -10.17 -5.27 7.14
N MET A 58 -9.16 -6.01 6.68
CA MET A 58 -7.87 -5.38 6.32
C MET A 58 -7.79 -4.86 4.88
N CYS A 59 -8.73 -5.24 4.01
CA CYS A 59 -8.77 -4.78 2.63
C CYS A 59 -10.04 -4.00 2.30
N GLN A 60 -10.80 -3.49 3.26
CA GLN A 60 -12.00 -2.72 2.91
C GLN A 60 -11.64 -1.44 2.12
N ASP A 61 -10.51 -0.80 2.44
CA ASP A 61 -10.01 0.38 1.72
C ASP A 61 -9.37 0.03 0.35
N LEU A 62 -8.76 -1.16 0.22
CA LEU A 62 -8.18 -1.66 -1.04
C LEU A 62 -9.22 -2.32 -1.97
N LEU A 63 -10.37 -2.75 -1.44
CA LEU A 63 -11.47 -3.38 -2.15
C LEU A 63 -12.62 -2.42 -2.49
N ASN A 64 -12.53 -1.14 -2.06
CA ASN A 64 -13.50 -0.10 -2.41
C ASN A 64 -13.33 0.42 -3.86
N ILE A 65 -12.72 -0.36 -4.75
CA ILE A 65 -13.10 -0.29 -6.17
C ILE A 65 -14.51 -0.86 -6.21
N THR A 66 -15.48 0.02 -6.36
CA THR A 66 -16.88 -0.39 -6.40
C THR A 66 -17.08 -1.43 -7.54
N PRO A 67 -17.96 -2.43 -7.40
CA PRO A 67 -18.27 -3.36 -8.49
C PRO A 67 -18.67 -2.65 -9.81
N GLN A 68 -19.16 -1.41 -9.70
CA GLN A 68 -19.45 -0.54 -10.85
C GLN A 68 -18.20 -0.09 -11.63
N GLU A 69 -17.05 0.14 -10.98
CA GLU A 69 -15.80 0.58 -11.64
C GLU A 69 -15.12 -0.57 -12.40
N TYR A 70 -15.18 -1.79 -11.88
CA TYR A 70 -14.61 -2.97 -12.55
C TYR A 70 -15.32 -3.30 -13.88
N SER A 71 -16.62 -3.01 -13.97
CA SER A 71 -17.42 -3.28 -15.17
C SER A 71 -17.18 -2.23 -16.28
N ARG A 72 -16.85 -0.99 -15.91
CA ARG A 72 -16.53 0.09 -16.86
C ARG A 72 -15.21 -0.12 -17.62
N ASN A 73 -14.24 -0.77 -16.99
CA ASN A 73 -12.90 -0.97 -17.57
C ASN A 73 -12.84 -2.16 -18.54
N LYS A 74 -13.90 -2.97 -18.65
CA LYS A 74 -13.99 -4.09 -19.59
C LYS A 74 -14.72 -3.78 -20.90
N GLU A 75 -15.38 -2.62 -21.01
CA GLU A 75 -16.13 -2.24 -22.21
C GLU A 75 -15.35 -1.28 -23.14
N ASN A 76 -14.15 -0.84 -22.76
CA ASN A 76 -13.30 0.09 -23.53
C ASN A 76 -11.97 -0.52 -24.00
N GLU A 77 -11.77 -1.84 -23.88
CA GLU A 77 -10.73 -2.62 -24.59
C GLU A 77 -11.37 -3.45 -25.70
#